data_AF-E9JEH9-F1
#
_entry.id   AF-E9JEH9-F1
#
_cell.length_a   1.000
_cell.length_b   1.000
_cell.length_c   1.000
_cell.angle_alpha   90.00
_cell.angle_beta   90.00
_cell.angle_gamma   90.00
#
_symmetry.space_group_name_H-M   'P 1'
#
loop_
_entity.id
_entity.type
_entity.pdbx_description
1 polymer ?
#
loop_
_entity_poly.entity_id
_entity_poly.type
_entity_poly.pdbx_seq_one_letter_code
_entity_poly.pdbx_strand_id
1 'polypeptide(L)'
;MVSSSGTGSNALLRTSDGEQHNCGGWGHLLGDEGGAYWIAHKAVKSVIDDVDGLRISPYPTHNVWEVIREHFDADTRADLLPHAYKNFNKSQFAGLTVKLSALAYKGDELSRHIFAEAGSALAAHVVALARRSTAKRLRVVCVGSVWNSWDVLKPGMLNELNAKKVKCELELVRLKVSSAMGAAWLAANKINYDLPRDDEAFCQVFHKYRPDAVNGDAKVKHNGQVNGNLNGVENCGATIGFIGYFSLREKVTAATVVNDLKGRREKYNFIADVVAVSAASVVYIEIVDGRRIDAFTGKKLKISNGSGFIIKEDGLILTNAHVVVNKPNAIVKVRLTDGSTHEALIEHYDLQSDLATLRIPVKGLPTMKLGTSADLKPGEWVVAIGSPLDLSNTVTAGVVSSTQRAGSELGLQDRNIVYIQTDAPITFGNSGGPLVNLDGEAIGINSMKVTYGISFAIPIDYVKEFLAKHKTKSPQVSKRYLGITMLSLTPSILMELKMRNPEMPTDIQHGILVWKVIIGSPAFNGGLQPGDIVVKINGKPVHNTTDIYNILESTTGSLKIDAVRGRQQINLTIVPELH
;
A
#
# COMPACT_ATOMS: atom_id res chain seq x y z
N MET A 1 -0.32 25.62 -4.26
CA MET A 1 -0.83 24.49 -5.06
C MET A 1 0.22 23.39 -5.03
N VAL A 2 -0.16 22.14 -4.82
CA VAL A 2 0.75 20.98 -4.84
C VAL A 2 0.29 20.05 -5.96
N SER A 3 1.22 19.64 -6.81
CA SER A 3 1.01 18.67 -7.88
C SER A 3 2.00 17.52 -7.67
N SER A 4 1.46 16.33 -7.42
CA SER A 4 2.25 15.11 -7.19
C SER A 4 2.20 14.19 -8.40
N SER A 5 3.27 13.45 -8.65
CA SER A 5 3.38 12.45 -9.71
C SER A 5 4.03 11.17 -9.15
N GLY A 6 3.46 10.01 -9.48
CA GLY A 6 4.01 8.68 -9.13
C GLY A 6 3.01 7.73 -8.46
N THR A 7 1.97 8.24 -7.80
CA THR A 7 0.90 7.43 -7.17
C THR A 7 -0.50 7.99 -7.41
N GLY A 8 -0.65 8.79 -8.48
CA GLY A 8 -1.86 9.51 -8.83
C GLY A 8 -1.57 11.00 -9.02
N SER A 9 -2.00 11.58 -10.14
CA SER A 9 -1.81 13.00 -10.45
C SER A 9 -2.87 13.85 -9.77
N ASN A 10 -2.98 13.71 -8.46
CA ASN A 10 -3.88 14.53 -7.67
C ASN A 10 -3.21 15.88 -7.44
N ALA A 11 -3.91 16.94 -7.83
CA ALA A 11 -3.51 18.29 -7.53
C ALA A 11 -4.40 18.87 -6.42
N LEU A 12 -3.77 19.58 -5.50
CA LEU A 12 -4.42 20.24 -4.37
C LEU A 12 -4.08 21.73 -4.38
N LEU A 13 -5.09 22.56 -4.31
CA LEU A 13 -4.97 23.97 -3.98
C LEU A 13 -5.38 24.16 -2.53
N ARG A 14 -4.51 24.85 -1.79
CA ARG A 14 -4.84 25.44 -0.50
C ARG A 14 -4.75 26.96 -0.66
N THR A 15 -5.84 27.65 -0.39
CA THR A 15 -5.93 29.11 -0.48
C THR A 15 -5.48 29.78 0.83
N SER A 16 -5.29 31.09 0.81
CA SER A 16 -4.79 31.85 1.97
C SER A 16 -5.78 31.94 3.13
N ASP A 17 -7.07 31.84 2.84
CA ASP A 17 -8.18 31.72 3.81
C ASP A 17 -8.33 30.29 4.37
N GLY A 18 -7.54 29.33 3.89
CA GLY A 18 -7.51 27.97 4.39
C GLY A 18 -8.43 27.00 3.67
N GLU A 19 -9.21 27.44 2.66
CA GLU A 19 -10.00 26.52 1.83
C GLU A 19 -9.13 25.54 1.05
N GLN A 20 -9.70 24.38 0.74
CA GLN A 20 -9.05 23.33 -0.02
C GLN A 20 -9.88 22.95 -1.25
N HIS A 21 -9.23 22.88 -2.40
CA HIS A 21 -9.80 22.40 -3.65
C HIS A 21 -8.90 21.35 -4.27
N ASN A 22 -9.47 20.27 -4.77
CA ASN A 22 -8.74 19.17 -5.40
C ASN A 22 -9.24 18.89 -6.82
N CYS A 23 -8.34 18.39 -7.66
CA CYS A 23 -8.67 17.84 -8.97
C CYS A 23 -7.74 16.67 -9.31
N GLY A 24 -8.04 15.91 -10.36
CA GLY A 24 -7.32 14.67 -10.72
C GLY A 24 -7.73 13.45 -9.89
N GLY A 25 -8.45 13.66 -8.78
CA GLY A 25 -8.91 12.61 -7.85
C GLY A 25 -9.76 11.50 -8.44
N TRP A 26 -10.59 11.75 -9.46
CA TRP A 26 -11.30 10.68 -10.17
C TRP A 26 -10.51 10.14 -11.37
N GLY A 27 -9.74 11.01 -12.02
CA GLY A 27 -8.78 10.62 -13.07
C GLY A 27 -7.80 9.56 -12.58
N HIS A 28 -7.35 9.63 -11.32
CA HIS A 28 -6.47 8.63 -10.69
C HIS A 28 -7.08 7.22 -10.61
N LEU A 29 -8.40 7.08 -10.45
CA LEU A 29 -9.09 5.79 -10.50
C LEU A 29 -9.10 5.20 -11.92
N LEU A 30 -8.93 6.08 -12.92
CA LEU A 30 -8.94 5.77 -14.35
C LEU A 30 -7.52 5.81 -14.98
N GLY A 31 -6.50 6.31 -14.27
CA GLY A 31 -5.09 6.40 -14.69
C GLY A 31 -4.27 7.55 -14.03
N ASP A 32 -2.93 7.43 -14.02
CA ASP A 32 -2.02 8.47 -13.46
C ASP A 32 -1.77 9.62 -14.44
N GLU A 33 -2.81 10.35 -14.85
CA GLU A 33 -2.75 11.40 -15.90
C GLU A 33 -1.50 12.29 -15.86
N GLY A 34 -0.66 12.25 -16.89
CA GLY A 34 0.58 13.04 -16.95
C GLY A 34 1.72 12.61 -16.01
N GLY A 35 1.54 11.52 -15.26
CA GLY A 35 2.57 10.86 -14.46
C GLY A 35 3.34 9.78 -15.23
N ALA A 36 4.33 9.17 -14.56
CA ALA A 36 5.20 8.17 -15.18
C ALA A 36 4.43 6.95 -15.73
N TYR A 37 3.52 6.37 -14.95
CA TYR A 37 2.70 5.25 -15.44
C TYR A 37 1.89 5.63 -16.68
N TRP A 38 1.30 6.83 -16.71
CA TRP A 38 0.54 7.29 -17.87
C TRP A 38 1.41 7.47 -19.11
N ILE A 39 2.62 8.05 -18.97
CA ILE A 39 3.57 8.19 -20.08
C ILE A 39 3.94 6.82 -20.65
N ALA A 40 4.32 5.88 -19.77
CA ALA A 40 4.66 4.52 -20.16
C ALA A 40 3.49 3.81 -20.84
N HIS A 41 2.30 3.86 -20.23
CA HIS A 41 1.09 3.23 -20.77
C HIS A 41 0.67 3.83 -22.11
N LYS A 42 0.73 5.17 -22.24
CA LYS A 42 0.45 5.88 -23.49
C LYS A 42 1.43 5.48 -24.58
N ALA A 43 2.73 5.36 -24.27
CA ALA A 43 3.73 4.89 -25.23
C ALA A 43 3.44 3.47 -25.73
N VAL A 44 3.19 2.52 -24.83
CA VAL A 44 2.81 1.15 -25.20
C VAL A 44 1.54 1.16 -26.05
N LYS A 45 0.51 1.89 -25.62
CA LYS A 45 -0.76 1.96 -26.35
C LYS A 45 -0.60 2.56 -27.75
N SER A 46 0.18 3.63 -27.89
CA SER A 46 0.43 4.28 -29.18
C SER A 46 1.14 3.35 -30.15
N VAL A 47 2.11 2.55 -29.68
CA VAL A 47 2.78 1.55 -30.52
C VAL A 47 1.84 0.42 -30.93
N ILE A 48 1.10 -0.15 -29.97
CA ILE A 48 0.18 -1.26 -30.26
C ILE A 48 -0.96 -0.83 -31.18
N ASP A 49 -1.55 0.35 -30.96
CA ASP A 49 -2.63 0.86 -31.82
C ASP A 49 -2.19 1.13 -33.25
N ASP A 50 -0.94 1.58 -33.43
CA ASP A 50 -0.34 1.82 -34.75
C ASP A 50 -0.10 0.49 -35.48
N VAL A 51 0.46 -0.50 -34.78
CA VAL A 51 0.71 -1.84 -35.34
C VAL A 51 -0.60 -2.59 -35.65
N ASP A 52 -1.63 -2.41 -34.83
CA ASP A 52 -2.95 -3.03 -35.02
C ASP A 52 -3.80 -2.28 -36.07
N GLY A 53 -3.35 -1.10 -36.54
CA GLY A 53 -4.12 -0.25 -37.45
C GLY A 53 -5.37 0.38 -36.82
N LEU A 54 -5.48 0.36 -35.48
CA LEU A 54 -6.59 0.95 -34.75
C LEU A 54 -6.50 2.48 -34.73
N ARG A 55 -5.30 3.00 -34.46
CA ARG A 55 -4.98 4.43 -34.53
C ARG A 55 -3.54 4.60 -34.97
N ILE A 56 -3.37 5.23 -36.13
CA ILE A 56 -2.06 5.54 -36.70
C ILE A 56 -1.34 6.53 -35.77
N SER A 57 -0.10 6.20 -35.42
CA SER A 57 0.76 7.07 -34.61
C SER A 57 1.12 8.32 -35.42
N PRO A 58 1.08 9.53 -34.82
CA PRO A 58 1.50 10.75 -35.51
C PRO A 58 3.00 10.80 -35.84
N TYR A 59 3.80 9.92 -35.22
CA TYR A 59 5.25 9.83 -35.39
C TYR A 59 5.72 8.38 -35.48
N PRO A 60 6.92 8.11 -36.03
CA PRO A 60 7.47 6.76 -36.12
C PRO A 60 7.53 6.03 -34.77
N THR A 61 7.09 4.77 -34.74
CA THR A 61 6.95 3.95 -33.52
C THR A 61 8.15 3.05 -33.23
N HIS A 62 9.06 2.84 -34.19
CA HIS A 62 10.14 1.84 -34.12
C HIS A 62 11.05 1.98 -32.88
N ASN A 63 11.60 3.16 -32.59
CA ASN A 63 12.50 3.36 -31.45
C ASN A 63 11.78 3.12 -30.11
N VAL A 64 10.54 3.61 -30.00
CA VAL A 64 9.71 3.42 -28.80
C VAL A 64 9.39 1.94 -28.61
N TRP A 65 9.12 1.21 -29.69
CA TRP A 65 8.92 -0.24 -29.66
C TRP A 65 10.16 -0.99 -29.17
N GLU A 66 11.36 -0.66 -29.67
CA GLU A 66 12.61 -1.27 -29.20
C GLU A 66 12.81 -1.10 -27.69
N VAL A 67 12.55 0.10 -27.18
CA VAL A 67 12.66 0.40 -25.75
C VAL A 67 11.62 -0.36 -24.92
N ILE A 68 10.39 -0.53 -25.43
CA ILE A 68 9.34 -1.33 -24.79
C ILE A 68 9.78 -2.80 -24.70
N ARG A 69 10.27 -3.37 -25.81
CA ARG A 69 10.75 -4.75 -25.86
C ARG A 69 11.86 -5.02 -24.85
N GLU A 70 12.87 -4.15 -24.84
CA GLU A 70 14.01 -4.24 -23.91
C GLU A 70 13.59 -4.05 -22.44
N HIS A 71 12.55 -3.24 -22.18
CA HIS A 71 12.09 -2.98 -20.81
C HIS A 71 11.28 -4.14 -20.22
N PHE A 72 10.46 -4.78 -21.03
CA PHE A 72 9.60 -5.88 -20.59
C PHE A 72 10.18 -7.27 -20.88
N ASP A 73 11.35 -7.37 -21.51
CA ASP A 73 11.90 -8.63 -22.00
C ASP A 73 10.88 -9.35 -22.91
N ALA A 74 10.35 -8.58 -23.87
CA ALA A 74 9.22 -8.98 -24.71
C ALA A 74 9.58 -8.79 -26.18
N ASP A 75 9.67 -9.88 -26.96
CA ASP A 75 10.01 -9.80 -28.38
C ASP A 75 8.78 -9.52 -29.26
N THR A 76 7.61 -10.00 -28.83
CA THR A 76 6.35 -9.87 -29.54
C THR A 76 5.29 -9.12 -28.73
N ARG A 77 4.22 -8.71 -29.40
CA ARG A 77 3.03 -8.11 -28.75
C ARG A 77 2.40 -9.06 -27.71
N ALA A 78 2.44 -10.37 -27.95
CA ALA A 78 1.88 -11.36 -27.04
C ALA A 78 2.67 -11.46 -25.72
N ASP A 79 3.99 -11.23 -25.79
CA ASP A 79 4.88 -11.28 -24.63
C ASP A 79 4.63 -10.12 -23.65
N LEU A 80 3.94 -9.06 -24.07
CA LEU A 80 3.50 -7.98 -23.19
C LEU A 80 2.27 -8.33 -22.34
N LEU A 81 1.48 -9.33 -22.73
CA LEU A 81 0.22 -9.67 -22.05
C LEU A 81 0.44 -10.09 -20.58
N PRO A 82 1.46 -10.89 -20.22
CA PRO A 82 1.76 -11.18 -18.82
C PRO A 82 2.07 -9.92 -18.00
N HIS A 83 2.79 -8.94 -18.58
CA HIS A 83 3.13 -7.69 -17.88
C HIS A 83 1.94 -6.73 -17.73
N ALA A 84 0.98 -6.79 -18.65
CA ALA A 84 -0.23 -5.97 -18.62
C ALA A 84 -1.35 -6.56 -17.74
N TYR A 85 -1.43 -7.90 -17.64
CA TYR A 85 -2.55 -8.59 -17.00
C TYR A 85 -2.12 -9.50 -15.86
N LYS A 86 -1.39 -10.58 -16.15
CA LYS A 86 -1.15 -11.68 -15.20
C LYS A 86 -0.25 -11.29 -14.03
N ASN A 87 0.82 -10.58 -14.34
CA ASN A 87 1.90 -10.18 -13.43
C ASN A 87 1.99 -8.66 -13.34
N PHE A 88 0.86 -7.96 -13.49
CA PHE A 88 0.85 -6.51 -13.57
C PHE A 88 1.52 -5.86 -12.35
N ASN A 89 2.57 -5.09 -12.61
CA ASN A 89 3.27 -4.29 -11.63
C ASN A 89 3.38 -2.86 -12.13
N LYS A 90 2.63 -1.95 -11.51
CA LYS A 90 2.56 -0.54 -11.90
C LYS A 90 3.93 0.16 -11.84
N SER A 91 4.75 -0.15 -10.84
CA SER A 91 6.08 0.44 -10.68
C SER A 91 7.03 -0.04 -11.77
N GLN A 92 6.99 -1.33 -12.12
CA GLN A 92 7.73 -1.88 -13.25
C GLN A 92 7.30 -1.21 -14.55
N PHE A 93 6.00 -1.06 -14.77
CA PHE A 93 5.46 -0.40 -15.96
C PHE A 93 5.88 1.08 -16.03
N ALA A 94 5.76 1.82 -14.92
CA ALA A 94 6.19 3.21 -14.81
C ALA A 94 7.70 3.39 -15.03
N GLY A 95 8.51 2.36 -14.73
CA GLY A 95 9.96 2.35 -14.96
C GLY A 95 10.35 2.60 -16.42
N LEU A 96 9.48 2.22 -17.38
CA LEU A 96 9.69 2.46 -18.82
C LEU A 96 9.87 3.96 -19.13
N THR A 97 9.24 4.83 -18.34
CA THR A 97 9.32 6.30 -18.48
C THR A 97 10.75 6.81 -18.46
N VAL A 98 11.64 6.17 -17.68
CA VAL A 98 13.06 6.56 -17.63
C VAL A 98 13.70 6.36 -19.00
N LYS A 99 13.48 5.20 -19.62
CA LYS A 99 14.02 4.91 -20.97
C LYS A 99 13.39 5.81 -22.04
N LEU A 100 12.07 6.04 -21.97
CA LEU A 100 11.36 6.97 -22.87
C LEU A 100 11.86 8.40 -22.75
N SER A 101 12.17 8.86 -21.53
CA SER A 101 12.74 10.19 -21.32
C SER A 101 14.10 10.33 -22.02
N ALA A 102 14.95 9.31 -21.92
CA ALA A 102 16.24 9.29 -22.61
C ALA A 102 16.07 9.34 -24.14
N LEU A 103 15.08 8.63 -24.68
CA LEU A 103 14.71 8.71 -26.10
C LEU A 103 14.26 10.12 -26.51
N ALA A 104 13.38 10.74 -25.71
CA ALA A 104 12.90 12.10 -25.96
C ALA A 104 14.07 13.12 -25.97
N TYR A 105 15.04 12.97 -25.05
CA TYR A 105 16.24 13.80 -25.04
C TYR A 105 17.15 13.55 -26.26
N LYS A 106 17.19 12.32 -26.78
CA LYS A 106 17.95 11.96 -27.99
C LYS A 106 17.33 12.47 -29.29
N GLY A 107 16.07 12.93 -29.30
CA GLY A 107 15.43 13.41 -30.52
C GLY A 107 14.12 12.74 -30.88
N ASP A 108 13.77 11.63 -30.24
CA ASP A 108 12.64 10.80 -30.67
C ASP A 108 11.31 11.56 -30.59
N GLU A 109 10.64 11.68 -31.74
CA GLU A 109 9.48 12.54 -31.91
C GLU A 109 8.26 12.01 -31.16
N LEU A 110 8.03 10.69 -31.19
CA LEU A 110 6.92 10.06 -30.48
C LEU A 110 7.08 10.23 -28.97
N SER A 111 8.28 9.97 -28.45
CA SER A 111 8.57 10.17 -27.03
C SER A 111 8.40 11.64 -26.62
N ARG A 112 8.96 12.59 -27.38
CA ARG A 112 8.74 14.04 -27.14
C ARG A 112 7.27 14.42 -27.16
N HIS A 113 6.50 13.87 -28.10
CA HIS A 113 5.07 14.12 -28.19
C HIS A 113 4.31 13.62 -26.96
N ILE A 114 4.60 12.40 -26.50
CA ILE A 114 3.96 11.83 -25.31
C ILE A 114 4.32 12.63 -24.05
N PHE A 115 5.58 13.04 -23.88
CA PHE A 115 5.97 13.92 -22.78
C PHE A 115 5.30 15.30 -22.88
N ALA A 116 5.14 15.86 -24.07
CA ALA A 116 4.37 17.09 -24.25
C ALA A 116 2.90 16.89 -23.84
N GLU A 117 2.24 15.81 -24.27
CA GLU A 117 0.87 15.49 -23.82
C GLU A 117 0.78 15.33 -22.29
N ALA A 118 1.79 14.71 -21.66
CA ALA A 118 1.86 14.60 -20.20
C ALA A 118 1.97 15.99 -19.53
N GLY A 119 2.80 16.87 -20.09
CA GLY A 119 2.91 18.26 -19.67
C GLY A 119 1.57 19.00 -19.77
N SER A 120 0.83 18.81 -20.86
CA SER A 120 -0.52 19.35 -21.03
C SER A 120 -1.50 18.80 -19.99
N ALA A 121 -1.46 17.51 -19.70
CA ALA A 121 -2.32 16.90 -18.67
C ALA A 121 -2.05 17.48 -17.27
N LEU A 122 -0.78 17.59 -16.89
CA LEU A 122 -0.38 18.22 -15.63
C LEU A 122 -0.80 19.70 -15.57
N ALA A 123 -0.68 20.42 -16.69
CA ALA A 123 -1.13 21.79 -16.80
C ALA A 123 -2.66 21.92 -16.67
N ALA A 124 -3.44 20.99 -17.23
CA ALA A 124 -4.89 21.01 -17.11
C ALA A 124 -5.35 20.94 -15.65
N HIS A 125 -4.66 20.16 -14.80
CA HIS A 125 -4.91 20.14 -13.36
C HIS A 125 -4.59 21.50 -12.70
N VAL A 126 -3.45 22.08 -13.05
CA VAL A 126 -3.05 23.42 -12.57
C VAL A 126 -4.06 24.48 -12.99
N VAL A 127 -4.52 24.48 -14.24
CA VAL A 127 -5.55 25.38 -14.77
C VAL A 127 -6.86 25.24 -13.99
N ALA A 128 -7.32 24.01 -13.79
CA ALA A 128 -8.58 23.73 -13.12
C ALA A 128 -8.60 24.30 -11.70
N LEU A 129 -7.48 24.20 -10.99
CA LEU A 129 -7.34 24.72 -9.63
C LEU A 129 -7.02 26.21 -9.59
N ALA A 130 -6.22 26.74 -10.52
CA ALA A 130 -5.87 28.16 -10.55
C ALA A 130 -7.11 29.06 -10.65
N ARG A 131 -8.17 28.60 -11.33
CA ARG A 131 -9.47 29.29 -11.41
C ARG A 131 -10.20 29.43 -10.08
N ARG A 132 -9.85 28.62 -9.07
CA ARG A 132 -10.42 28.66 -7.73
C ARG A 132 -9.67 29.60 -6.79
N SER A 133 -8.59 30.26 -7.25
CA SER A 133 -7.84 31.22 -6.45
C SER A 133 -7.96 32.64 -7.01
N THR A 134 -8.02 33.61 -6.11
CA THR A 134 -7.94 35.05 -6.42
C THR A 134 -6.52 35.60 -6.37
N ALA A 135 -5.53 34.76 -6.04
CA ALA A 135 -4.14 35.20 -5.87
C ALA A 135 -3.51 35.63 -7.21
N LYS A 136 -2.80 36.77 -7.21
CA LYS A 136 -2.05 37.26 -8.38
C LYS A 136 -0.91 36.32 -8.78
N ARG A 137 -0.35 35.58 -7.80
CA ARG A 137 0.73 34.61 -7.98
C ARG A 137 0.43 33.34 -7.20
N LEU A 138 0.63 32.19 -7.82
CA LEU A 138 0.50 30.87 -7.20
C LEU A 138 1.81 30.10 -7.30
N ARG A 139 2.24 29.50 -6.19
CA ARG A 139 3.30 28.49 -6.19
C ARG A 139 2.71 27.12 -6.47
N VAL A 140 3.27 26.42 -7.45
CA VAL A 140 2.95 25.04 -7.83
C VAL A 140 4.10 24.17 -7.37
N VAL A 141 3.91 23.43 -6.27
CA VAL A 141 4.90 22.50 -5.73
C VAL A 141 4.86 21.23 -6.59
N CYS A 142 5.93 20.99 -7.34
CA CYS A 142 6.09 19.89 -8.27
C CYS A 142 6.81 18.73 -7.57
N VAL A 143 6.08 17.66 -7.27
CA VAL A 143 6.58 16.48 -6.54
C VAL A 143 6.58 15.25 -7.44
N GLY A 144 7.64 14.45 -7.34
CA GLY A 144 7.80 13.19 -8.08
C GLY A 144 8.80 13.26 -9.24
N SER A 145 9.27 12.09 -9.66
CA SER A 145 10.40 11.97 -10.60
C SER A 145 10.08 12.43 -12.02
N VAL A 146 8.80 12.50 -12.43
CA VAL A 146 8.41 12.96 -13.77
C VAL A 146 8.91 14.38 -14.05
N TRP A 147 8.94 15.23 -13.02
CA TRP A 147 9.37 16.62 -13.11
C TRP A 147 10.86 16.77 -13.41
N ASN A 148 11.66 15.70 -13.26
CA ASN A 148 13.05 15.68 -13.72
C ASN A 148 13.14 15.85 -15.24
N SER A 149 12.11 15.44 -15.97
CA SER A 149 11.99 15.58 -17.43
C SER A 149 11.35 16.91 -17.84
N TRP A 150 11.59 17.99 -17.07
CA TRP A 150 10.93 19.28 -17.28
C TRP A 150 11.08 19.81 -18.70
N ASP A 151 12.26 19.69 -19.31
CA ASP A 151 12.52 20.25 -20.65
C ASP A 151 11.62 19.66 -21.74
N VAL A 152 11.25 18.38 -21.61
CA VAL A 152 10.37 17.68 -22.55
C VAL A 152 8.89 17.77 -22.17
N LEU A 153 8.56 18.04 -20.89
CA LEU A 153 7.19 18.34 -20.44
C LEU A 153 6.77 19.79 -20.75
N LYS A 154 7.72 20.71 -20.69
CA LYS A 154 7.52 22.17 -20.76
C LYS A 154 6.70 22.61 -21.98
N PRO A 155 6.95 22.12 -23.22
CA PRO A 155 6.21 22.59 -24.39
C PRO A 155 4.71 22.39 -24.27
N GLY A 156 4.26 21.19 -23.86
CA GLY A 156 2.84 20.90 -23.70
C GLY A 156 2.21 21.65 -22.53
N MET A 157 2.93 21.76 -21.41
CA MET A 157 2.45 22.53 -20.26
C MET A 157 2.22 24.00 -20.63
N LEU A 158 3.18 24.65 -21.29
CA LEU A 158 3.04 26.05 -21.70
C LEU A 158 1.91 26.25 -22.71
N ASN A 159 1.78 25.34 -23.68
CA ASN A 159 0.70 25.37 -24.66
C ASN A 159 -0.68 25.31 -23.99
N GLU A 160 -0.87 24.39 -23.03
CA GLU A 160 -2.15 24.25 -22.31
C GLU A 160 -2.44 25.47 -21.42
N LEU A 161 -1.44 25.98 -20.69
CA LEU A 161 -1.60 27.18 -19.85
C LEU A 161 -2.02 28.40 -20.67
N ASN A 162 -1.40 28.59 -21.83
CA ASN A 162 -1.71 29.66 -22.77
C ASN A 162 -3.11 29.46 -23.38
N ALA A 163 -3.42 28.26 -23.87
CA ALA A 163 -4.71 27.93 -24.48
C ALA A 163 -5.89 28.16 -23.52
N LYS A 164 -5.70 27.86 -22.23
CA LYS A 164 -6.73 28.03 -21.20
C LYS A 164 -6.74 29.42 -20.56
N LYS A 165 -5.87 30.34 -20.99
CA LYS A 165 -5.78 31.74 -20.55
C LYS A 165 -5.71 31.88 -19.03
N VAL A 166 -4.79 31.18 -18.39
CA VAL A 166 -4.54 31.31 -16.94
C VAL A 166 -4.16 32.76 -16.62
N LYS A 167 -4.83 33.40 -15.65
CA LYS A 167 -4.68 34.84 -15.37
C LYS A 167 -3.66 35.17 -14.27
N CYS A 168 -3.22 34.18 -13.50
CA CYS A 168 -2.26 34.35 -12.41
C CYS A 168 -0.84 33.94 -12.84
N GLU A 169 0.17 34.57 -12.23
CA GLU A 169 1.57 34.14 -12.36
C GLU A 169 1.73 32.79 -11.65
N LEU A 170 2.43 31.84 -12.27
CA LEU A 170 2.72 30.55 -11.66
C LEU A 170 4.22 30.41 -11.43
N GLU A 171 4.61 30.10 -10.19
CA GLU A 171 5.97 29.69 -9.84
C GLU A 171 5.98 28.18 -9.63
N LEU A 172 6.62 27.44 -10.54
CA LEU A 172 6.83 26.01 -10.37
C LEU A 172 8.04 25.82 -9.47
N VAL A 173 7.83 25.12 -8.37
CA VAL A 173 8.83 24.95 -7.31
C VAL A 173 9.10 23.49 -7.01
N ARG A 174 10.35 23.17 -6.70
CA ARG A 174 10.75 21.90 -6.10
C ARG A 174 11.05 22.12 -4.63
N LEU A 175 10.75 21.12 -3.80
CA LEU A 175 11.13 21.15 -2.39
C LEU A 175 12.63 20.90 -2.27
N LYS A 176 13.32 21.77 -1.51
CA LYS A 176 14.74 21.59 -1.11
C LYS A 176 14.87 20.80 0.20
N VAL A 177 13.78 20.70 0.95
CA VAL A 177 13.71 20.01 2.24
C VAL A 177 12.68 18.90 2.21
N SER A 178 12.83 17.95 3.12
CA SER A 178 11.86 16.87 3.31
C SER A 178 10.48 17.43 3.69
N SER A 179 9.42 16.83 3.19
CA SER A 179 8.04 17.09 3.62
C SER A 179 7.84 16.88 5.13
N ALA A 180 8.71 16.08 5.77
CA ALA A 180 8.75 15.91 7.22
C ALA A 180 8.94 17.23 7.98
N MET A 181 9.66 18.21 7.39
CA MET A 181 9.82 19.54 8.00
C MET A 181 8.47 20.26 8.07
N GLY A 182 7.64 20.12 7.02
CA GLY A 182 6.27 20.63 7.03
C GLY A 182 5.39 19.95 8.08
N ALA A 183 5.57 18.65 8.32
CA ALA A 183 4.86 17.93 9.37
C ALA A 183 5.28 18.39 10.78
N ALA A 184 6.58 18.58 11.01
CA ALA A 184 7.10 19.14 12.27
C ALA A 184 6.52 20.54 12.55
N TRP A 185 6.40 21.35 11.51
CA TRP A 185 5.76 22.66 11.56
C TRP A 185 4.27 22.62 11.91
N LEU A 186 3.52 21.71 11.30
CA LEU A 186 2.11 21.52 11.62
C LEU A 186 1.93 21.03 13.06
N ALA A 187 2.82 20.16 13.54
CA ALA A 187 2.83 19.69 14.92
C ALA A 187 3.17 20.81 15.91
N ALA A 188 4.22 21.60 15.62
CA ALA A 188 4.62 22.76 16.42
C ALA A 188 3.49 23.79 16.57
N ASN A 189 2.83 24.13 15.45
CA ASN A 189 1.68 25.03 15.46
C ASN A 189 0.51 24.47 16.29
N LYS A 190 0.27 23.15 16.25
CA LYS A 190 -0.79 22.50 17.04
C LYS A 190 -0.53 22.56 18.56
N ILE A 191 0.71 22.69 18.98
CA ILE A 191 1.09 22.82 20.40
C ILE A 191 1.50 24.24 20.79
N ASN A 192 1.22 25.25 19.94
CA ASN A 192 1.65 26.65 20.11
C ASN A 192 3.16 26.80 20.37
N TYR A 193 3.98 25.93 19.77
CA TYR A 193 5.42 26.02 19.81
C TYR A 193 5.93 26.79 18.60
N ASP A 194 6.69 27.86 18.84
CA ASP A 194 7.30 28.66 17.79
C ASP A 194 8.56 27.97 17.25
N LEU A 195 8.42 27.33 16.10
CA LEU A 195 9.54 26.73 15.38
C LEU A 195 10.15 27.80 14.45
N PRO A 196 11.46 27.91 14.23
CA PRO A 196 12.00 28.89 13.27
C PRO A 196 11.72 28.52 11.81
N ARG A 197 11.14 29.45 11.01
CA ARG A 197 10.71 29.20 9.62
C ARG A 197 11.51 30.03 8.63
N ASP A 198 12.08 29.37 7.63
CA ASP A 198 12.65 30.05 6.46
C ASP A 198 11.97 29.55 5.18
N ASP A 199 10.95 30.27 4.74
CA ASP A 199 10.19 29.95 3.53
C ASP A 199 10.99 30.10 2.23
N GLU A 200 12.08 30.88 2.24
CA GLU A 200 12.95 31.06 1.09
C GLU A 200 13.94 29.90 0.94
N ALA A 201 14.32 29.24 2.04
CA ALA A 201 15.16 28.05 2.03
C ALA A 201 14.44 26.76 1.59
N PHE A 202 13.11 26.69 1.67
CA PHE A 202 12.37 25.43 1.47
C PHE A 202 12.08 25.05 0.02
N CYS A 203 12.01 26.02 -0.87
CA CYS A 203 11.60 25.81 -2.25
C CYS A 203 12.62 26.38 -3.23
N GLN A 204 12.88 25.65 -4.31
CA GLN A 204 13.59 26.17 -5.48
C GLN A 204 12.60 26.44 -6.58
N VAL A 205 12.46 27.70 -6.99
CA VAL A 205 11.73 28.02 -8.23
C VAL A 205 12.60 27.60 -9.41
N PHE A 206 12.12 26.66 -10.21
CA PHE A 206 12.82 26.22 -11.43
C PHE A 206 12.15 26.75 -12.70
N HIS A 207 10.90 27.22 -12.61
CA HIS A 207 10.23 27.87 -13.73
C HIS A 207 9.21 28.91 -13.26
N LYS A 208 9.09 30.01 -14.00
CA LYS A 208 8.06 31.04 -13.79
C LYS A 208 7.26 31.19 -15.08
N TYR A 209 5.95 31.03 -14.98
CA TYR A 209 5.00 31.31 -16.05
C TYR A 209 4.31 32.64 -15.76
N ARG A 210 4.37 33.56 -16.73
CA ARG A 210 3.67 34.85 -16.67
C ARG A 210 2.70 34.90 -17.83
N PRO A 211 1.39 35.09 -17.57
CA PRO A 211 0.43 35.21 -18.65
C PRO A 211 0.58 36.57 -19.35
N ASP A 212 0.38 36.57 -20.67
CA ASP A 212 0.56 37.76 -21.53
C ASP A 212 -0.28 38.97 -21.06
N ALA A 213 -1.39 38.76 -20.33
CA ALA A 213 -2.23 39.82 -19.78
C ALA A 213 -1.59 40.63 -18.63
N VAL A 214 -0.38 40.28 -18.17
CA VAL A 214 0.35 41.00 -17.10
C VAL A 214 1.38 42.00 -17.67
N ASN A 215 1.68 41.94 -18.97
CA ASN A 215 2.41 42.99 -19.67
C ASN A 215 1.46 43.72 -20.62
N GLY A 216 0.92 44.85 -20.15
CA GLY A 216 0.71 45.95 -21.08
C GLY A 216 2.07 46.22 -21.73
N ASP A 217 2.10 46.24 -23.06
CA ASP A 217 3.27 46.45 -23.94
C ASP A 217 4.04 45.20 -24.38
N ALA A 218 3.41 44.39 -25.25
CA ALA A 218 4.09 43.83 -26.41
C ALA A 218 3.07 43.46 -27.50
N LYS A 219 3.03 44.25 -28.58
CA LYS A 219 2.30 43.92 -29.81
C LYS A 219 2.90 42.65 -30.43
N VAL A 220 2.19 41.53 -30.38
CA VAL A 220 2.46 40.37 -31.25
C VAL A 220 1.55 40.46 -32.47
N LYS A 221 2.14 40.77 -33.63
CA LYS A 221 1.47 40.62 -34.92
C LYS A 221 1.23 39.14 -35.18
N HIS A 222 -0.01 38.80 -35.52
CA HIS A 222 -0.36 37.53 -36.12
C HIS A 222 0.44 37.31 -37.41
N ASN A 223 1.11 36.16 -37.51
CA ASN A 223 0.87 35.27 -38.64
C ASN A 223 1.29 33.85 -38.27
N GLY A 224 0.32 32.94 -38.38
CA GLY A 224 0.53 31.52 -38.21
C GLY A 224 1.32 30.96 -39.39
N GLN A 225 2.37 30.22 -39.06
CA GLN A 225 2.82 29.04 -39.78
C GLN A 225 3.76 28.28 -38.84
N VAL A 226 3.33 27.10 -38.41
CA VAL A 226 4.21 26.11 -37.79
C VAL A 226 4.79 25.30 -38.95
N ASN A 227 6.08 25.50 -39.23
CA ASN A 227 6.88 24.58 -40.03
C ASN A 227 8.31 24.58 -39.48
N GLY A 228 8.89 23.38 -39.36
CA GLY A 228 10.06 23.11 -38.55
C GLY A 228 11.38 23.67 -39.06
N ASN A 229 12.33 23.82 -38.14
CA ASN A 229 13.68 23.28 -38.21
C ASN A 229 14.46 23.72 -36.96
N LEU A 230 14.98 22.76 -36.19
CA LEU A 230 16.02 23.02 -35.20
C LEU A 230 17.35 23.04 -35.94
N ASN A 231 17.77 24.22 -36.40
CA ASN A 231 19.15 24.52 -36.75
C ASN A 231 19.38 26.03 -36.60
N GLY A 232 20.35 26.41 -35.78
CA GLY A 232 20.69 27.81 -35.57
C GLY A 232 21.64 28.03 -34.41
N VAL A 233 22.90 27.69 -34.61
CA VAL A 233 24.02 28.39 -33.96
C VAL A 233 24.01 29.81 -34.54
N GLU A 234 23.82 30.84 -33.70
CA GLU A 234 24.24 32.19 -34.06
C GLU A 234 24.91 32.90 -32.87
N ASN A 235 26.15 33.29 -33.15
CA ASN A 235 26.99 34.21 -32.42
C ASN A 235 26.31 35.57 -32.25
N CYS A 236 26.45 36.19 -31.07
CA CYS A 236 26.35 37.63 -30.95
C CYS A 236 27.71 38.21 -30.55
N GLY A 237 28.30 38.93 -31.50
CA GLY A 237 29.51 39.71 -31.34
C GLY A 237 29.32 40.91 -30.41
N ALA A 238 30.46 41.33 -29.86
CA ALA A 238 30.61 42.32 -28.82
C ALA A 238 30.07 43.72 -29.16
N THR A 239 29.42 44.35 -28.19
CA THR A 239 29.48 45.81 -28.00
C THR A 239 30.08 46.08 -26.62
N ILE A 240 31.22 46.77 -26.65
CA ILE A 240 32.05 47.11 -25.51
C ILE A 240 31.37 48.25 -24.76
N GLY A 241 30.91 47.97 -23.54
CA GLY A 241 30.42 48.95 -22.57
C GLY A 241 30.80 48.48 -21.17
N PHE A 242 31.95 48.93 -20.68
CA PHE A 242 32.42 48.67 -19.32
C PHE A 242 31.46 49.31 -18.31
N ILE A 243 30.63 48.50 -17.65
CA ILE A 243 30.15 48.77 -16.30
C ILE A 243 30.55 47.58 -15.47
N GLY A 244 31.60 47.78 -14.66
CA GLY A 244 32.15 46.74 -13.80
C GLY A 244 31.12 46.24 -12.80
N TYR A 245 30.81 44.96 -12.89
CA TYR A 245 30.39 44.19 -11.73
C TYR A 245 31.52 43.22 -11.42
N PHE A 246 32.18 43.47 -10.28
CA PHE A 246 33.05 42.50 -9.64
C PHE A 246 32.24 41.22 -9.43
N SER A 247 32.48 40.21 -10.28
CA SER A 247 32.08 38.84 -9.97
C SER A 247 33.03 38.38 -8.87
N LEU A 248 32.61 38.56 -7.61
CA LEU A 248 32.93 37.55 -6.61
C LEU A 248 32.35 36.26 -7.17
N ARG A 249 33.17 35.48 -7.88
CA ARG A 249 32.95 34.05 -8.02
C ARG A 249 32.93 33.49 -6.60
N GLU A 250 31.80 33.56 -5.93
CA GLU A 250 31.41 32.41 -5.14
C GLU A 250 31.33 31.28 -6.15
N LYS A 251 32.37 30.44 -6.15
CA LYS A 251 32.24 29.08 -6.65
C LYS A 251 30.96 28.57 -6.01
N VAL A 252 29.89 28.46 -6.79
CA VAL A 252 28.76 27.63 -6.41
C VAL A 252 29.38 26.25 -6.30
N THR A 253 29.79 25.89 -5.09
CA THR A 253 29.95 24.50 -4.72
C THR A 253 28.60 23.89 -5.05
N ALA A 254 28.54 23.11 -6.13
CA ALA A 254 27.47 22.16 -6.33
C ALA A 254 27.17 21.56 -4.96
N ALA A 255 25.89 21.52 -4.57
CA ALA A 255 25.46 20.89 -3.32
C ALA A 255 26.33 19.67 -3.13
N THR A 256 27.19 19.70 -2.10
CA THR A 256 28.22 18.69 -1.93
C THR A 256 27.46 17.39 -2.00
N VAL A 257 27.68 16.60 -3.06
CA VAL A 257 27.19 15.24 -3.04
C VAL A 257 27.81 14.73 -1.76
N VAL A 258 26.99 14.37 -0.79
CA VAL A 258 27.46 13.66 0.38
C VAL A 258 27.89 12.31 -0.19
N ASN A 259 29.10 12.29 -0.77
CA ASN A 259 29.78 11.12 -1.29
C ASN A 259 30.10 10.19 -0.11
N ASP A 260 30.03 10.72 1.11
CA ASP A 260 30.14 9.96 2.33
C ASP A 260 28.77 9.50 2.85
N LEU A 261 28.18 8.52 2.15
CA LEU A 261 27.03 7.77 2.66
C LEU A 261 27.43 6.80 3.79
N LYS A 262 28.72 6.75 4.15
CA LYS A 262 29.27 5.91 5.22
C LYS A 262 28.62 6.28 6.55
N GLY A 263 28.35 5.28 7.38
CA GLY A 263 27.69 5.47 8.69
C GLY A 263 26.16 5.72 8.64
N ARG A 264 25.55 6.05 7.49
CA ARG A 264 24.07 6.20 7.43
C ARG A 264 23.33 4.90 7.71
N ARG A 265 23.88 3.76 7.27
CA ARG A 265 23.34 2.43 7.58
C ARG A 265 23.35 2.17 9.08
N GLU A 266 24.39 2.61 9.80
CA GLU A 266 24.47 2.46 11.26
C GLU A 266 23.53 3.44 11.96
N LYS A 267 23.34 4.65 11.43
CA LYS A 267 22.54 5.70 12.06
C LYS A 267 21.03 5.59 11.88
N TYR A 268 20.56 5.07 10.74
CA TYR A 268 19.15 5.16 10.35
C TYR A 268 18.45 3.81 10.17
N ASN A 269 19.11 2.70 10.49
CA ASN A 269 18.54 1.37 10.32
C ASN A 269 17.79 0.89 11.57
N PHE A 270 17.02 1.79 12.18
CA PHE A 270 16.28 1.56 13.42
C PHE A 270 15.29 0.38 13.34
N ILE A 271 14.74 0.10 12.15
CA ILE A 271 13.90 -1.09 11.94
C ILE A 271 14.72 -2.37 12.14
N ALA A 272 15.95 -2.41 11.63
CA ALA A 272 16.82 -3.57 11.83
C ALA A 272 17.22 -3.73 13.30
N ASP A 273 17.38 -2.63 14.03
CA ASP A 273 17.68 -2.66 15.47
C ASP A 273 16.51 -3.26 16.26
N VAL A 274 15.28 -2.81 15.97
CA VAL A 274 14.05 -3.38 16.57
C VAL A 274 13.95 -4.88 16.26
N VAL A 275 14.16 -5.27 15.01
CA VAL A 275 14.14 -6.68 14.61
C VAL A 275 15.22 -7.47 15.33
N ALA A 276 16.43 -6.94 15.49
CA ALA A 276 17.52 -7.62 16.18
C ALA A 276 17.19 -7.88 17.66
N VAL A 277 16.53 -6.93 18.33
CA VAL A 277 16.10 -7.07 19.74
C VAL A 277 14.92 -8.03 19.86
N SER A 278 13.96 -7.97 18.95
CA SER A 278 12.70 -8.68 19.08
C SER A 278 12.71 -10.10 18.49
N ALA A 279 13.48 -10.35 17.42
CA ALA A 279 13.41 -11.60 16.65
C ALA A 279 13.68 -12.85 17.50
N ALA A 280 14.58 -12.77 18.48
CA ALA A 280 14.95 -13.91 19.32
C ALA A 280 13.75 -14.52 20.08
N SER A 281 12.76 -13.69 20.43
CA SER A 281 11.55 -14.13 21.15
C SER A 281 10.40 -14.56 20.23
N VAL A 282 10.53 -14.43 18.90
CA VAL A 282 9.50 -14.80 17.92
C VAL A 282 9.66 -16.26 17.50
N VAL A 283 8.56 -16.99 17.41
CA VAL A 283 8.54 -18.44 17.16
C VAL A 283 7.62 -18.80 16.00
N TYR A 284 7.96 -19.86 15.28
CA TYR A 284 7.14 -20.41 14.19
C TYR A 284 6.22 -21.46 14.78
N ILE A 285 4.95 -21.38 14.46
CA ILE A 285 3.94 -22.33 14.91
C ILE A 285 3.47 -23.13 13.72
N GLU A 286 3.55 -24.44 13.85
CA GLU A 286 3.14 -25.39 12.83
C GLU A 286 2.12 -26.35 13.41
N ILE A 287 0.97 -26.47 12.75
CA ILE A 287 0.02 -27.53 13.04
C ILE A 287 0.25 -28.68 12.06
N VAL A 288 0.49 -29.86 12.62
CA VAL A 288 0.75 -31.10 11.87
C VAL A 288 -0.37 -32.11 12.12
N ASP A 289 -0.83 -32.79 11.06
CA ASP A 289 -1.80 -33.88 11.18
C ASP A 289 -1.16 -35.12 11.82
N GLY A 290 -1.70 -35.58 12.94
CA GLY A 290 -1.21 -36.78 13.63
C GLY A 290 -1.47 -38.08 12.87
N ARG A 291 -2.45 -38.11 11.96
CA ARG A 291 -2.97 -39.32 11.29
C ARG A 291 -2.62 -39.39 9.81
N ARG A 292 -2.41 -38.26 9.13
CA ARG A 292 -2.12 -38.23 7.69
C ARG A 292 -0.63 -38.07 7.40
N ILE A 293 -0.10 -39.02 6.65
CA ILE A 293 1.28 -39.05 6.19
C ILE A 293 1.26 -38.77 4.69
N ASP A 294 2.13 -37.86 4.25
CA ASP A 294 2.38 -37.61 2.84
C ASP A 294 2.97 -38.86 2.18
N ALA A 295 2.29 -39.37 1.16
CA ALA A 295 2.60 -40.66 0.54
C ALA A 295 3.96 -40.70 -0.18
N PHE A 296 4.54 -39.55 -0.51
CA PHE A 296 5.82 -39.45 -1.22
C PHE A 296 6.99 -39.21 -0.27
N THR A 297 6.79 -38.47 0.82
CA THR A 297 7.85 -38.05 1.74
C THR A 297 7.85 -38.82 3.07
N GLY A 298 6.78 -39.55 3.39
CA GLY A 298 6.64 -40.25 4.67
C GLY A 298 6.51 -39.32 5.88
N LYS A 299 6.38 -38.00 5.66
CA LYS A 299 6.25 -36.99 6.72
C LYS A 299 4.78 -36.70 7.00
N LYS A 300 4.47 -36.37 8.25
CA LYS A 300 3.13 -35.91 8.63
C LYS A 300 2.77 -34.61 7.88
N LEU A 301 1.55 -34.52 7.36
CA LEU A 301 1.08 -33.38 6.56
C LEU A 301 0.96 -32.11 7.41
N LYS A 302 1.54 -31.00 6.93
CA LYS A 302 1.35 -29.66 7.51
C LYS A 302 -0.07 -29.17 7.19
N ILE A 303 -0.88 -28.87 8.20
CA ILE A 303 -2.25 -28.40 8.00
C ILE A 303 -2.36 -26.89 8.15
N SER A 304 -1.61 -26.28 9.08
CA SER A 304 -1.63 -24.85 9.35
C SER A 304 -0.24 -24.38 9.73
N ASN A 305 -0.01 -23.09 9.59
CA ASN A 305 1.13 -22.42 10.18
C ASN A 305 0.76 -21.00 10.61
N GLY A 306 1.64 -20.42 11.41
CA GLY A 306 1.58 -19.04 11.85
C GLY A 306 2.82 -18.69 12.66
N SER A 307 2.77 -17.56 13.32
CA SER A 307 3.80 -17.07 14.23
C SER A 307 3.26 -16.95 15.65
N GLY A 308 4.18 -16.85 16.60
CA GLY A 308 3.90 -16.48 17.97
C GLY A 308 5.10 -15.78 18.57
N PHE A 309 5.01 -15.41 19.84
CA PHE A 309 6.16 -14.87 20.56
C PHE A 309 6.13 -15.27 22.03
N ILE A 310 7.32 -15.47 22.58
CA ILE A 310 7.55 -15.92 23.95
C ILE A 310 7.37 -14.72 24.89
N ILE A 311 6.54 -14.86 25.93
CA ILE A 311 6.29 -13.82 26.94
C ILE A 311 6.79 -14.17 28.33
N LYS A 312 7.22 -15.42 28.55
CA LYS A 312 7.89 -15.83 29.78
C LYS A 312 9.03 -16.79 29.48
N GLU A 313 10.09 -16.68 30.28
CA GLU A 313 11.30 -17.48 30.12
C GLU A 313 11.07 -18.98 30.29
N ASP A 314 9.95 -19.38 30.91
CA ASP A 314 9.51 -20.76 31.12
C ASP A 314 8.70 -21.34 29.94
N GLY A 315 8.74 -20.70 28.77
CA GLY A 315 8.16 -21.25 27.53
C GLY A 315 6.71 -20.89 27.28
N LEU A 316 6.18 -19.83 27.92
CA LEU A 316 4.84 -19.31 27.62
C LEU A 316 4.89 -18.49 26.33
N ILE A 317 4.06 -18.85 25.37
CA ILE A 317 3.99 -18.24 24.05
C ILE A 317 2.58 -17.70 23.82
N LEU A 318 2.48 -16.52 23.20
CA LEU A 318 1.24 -15.96 22.67
C LEU A 318 1.15 -16.15 21.16
N THR A 319 -0.08 -16.34 20.69
CA THR A 319 -0.44 -16.37 19.26
C THR A 319 -1.94 -16.11 19.10
N ASN A 320 -2.44 -16.19 17.88
CA ASN A 320 -3.88 -16.16 17.63
C ASN A 320 -4.54 -17.51 17.86
N ALA A 321 -5.81 -17.49 18.31
CA ALA A 321 -6.60 -18.71 18.47
C ALA A 321 -6.78 -19.44 17.13
N HIS A 322 -7.04 -18.72 16.03
CA HIS A 322 -7.22 -19.35 14.72
C HIS A 322 -5.95 -20.05 14.19
N VAL A 323 -4.77 -19.73 14.72
CA VAL A 323 -3.51 -20.38 14.33
C VAL A 323 -3.43 -21.79 14.90
N VAL A 324 -4.00 -22.03 16.09
CA VAL A 324 -3.79 -23.24 16.91
C VAL A 324 -5.06 -24.06 17.16
N VAL A 325 -6.23 -23.43 17.13
CA VAL A 325 -7.54 -24.05 17.36
C VAL A 325 -8.07 -24.66 16.05
N ASN A 326 -9.06 -25.55 16.14
CA ASN A 326 -9.87 -26.08 15.03
C ASN A 326 -9.31 -27.28 14.24
N LYS A 327 -8.43 -28.11 14.82
CA LYS A 327 -7.92 -29.32 14.13
C LYS A 327 -7.92 -30.56 15.04
N PRO A 328 -8.91 -31.48 14.92
CA PRO A 328 -8.95 -32.69 15.73
C PRO A 328 -7.72 -33.57 15.46
N ASN A 329 -7.04 -34.01 16.53
CA ASN A 329 -5.81 -34.85 16.48
C ASN A 329 -4.57 -34.16 15.90
N ALA A 330 -4.54 -32.84 15.87
CA ALA A 330 -3.40 -32.12 15.35
C ALA A 330 -2.37 -31.84 16.46
N ILE A 331 -1.09 -31.99 16.12
CA ILE A 331 0.03 -31.73 17.02
C ILE A 331 0.52 -30.31 16.73
N VAL A 332 0.55 -29.46 17.75
CA VAL A 332 1.12 -28.11 17.65
C VAL A 332 2.62 -28.22 17.90
N LYS A 333 3.42 -27.80 16.91
CA LYS A 333 4.87 -27.70 17.02
C LYS A 333 5.29 -26.25 16.99
N VAL A 334 6.20 -25.89 17.87
CA VAL A 334 6.82 -24.58 17.93
C VAL A 334 8.28 -24.73 17.52
N ARG A 335 8.72 -23.94 16.55
CA ARG A 335 10.14 -23.84 16.20
C ARG A 335 10.71 -22.51 16.68
N LEU A 336 11.81 -22.60 17.43
CA LEU A 336 12.54 -21.46 17.96
C LEU A 336 13.52 -20.91 16.92
N THR A 337 14.09 -19.74 17.20
CA THR A 337 15.06 -19.05 16.33
C THR A 337 16.37 -19.82 16.13
N ASP A 338 16.73 -20.70 17.07
CA ASP A 338 17.87 -21.61 16.95
C ASP A 338 17.60 -22.83 16.03
N GLY A 339 16.37 -22.95 15.52
CA GLY A 339 15.93 -24.06 14.67
C GLY A 339 15.40 -25.28 15.44
N SER A 340 15.51 -25.31 16.76
CA SER A 340 14.94 -26.38 17.59
C SER A 340 13.42 -26.38 17.50
N THR A 341 12.82 -27.56 17.46
CA THR A 341 11.37 -27.73 17.33
C THR A 341 10.85 -28.54 18.51
N HIS A 342 9.83 -28.00 19.19
CA HIS A 342 9.24 -28.56 20.41
C HIS A 342 7.74 -28.75 20.22
N GLU A 343 7.19 -29.81 20.81
CA GLU A 343 5.74 -29.96 20.91
C GLU A 343 5.19 -28.98 21.95
N ALA A 344 4.09 -28.31 21.60
CA ALA A 344 3.49 -27.29 22.44
C ALA A 344 2.10 -27.72 22.92
N LEU A 345 1.82 -27.47 24.19
CA LEU A 345 0.50 -27.64 24.79
C LEU A 345 -0.27 -26.33 24.67
N ILE A 346 -1.53 -26.37 24.23
CA ILE A 346 -2.43 -25.20 24.29
C ILE A 346 -2.88 -25.05 25.75
N GLU A 347 -2.42 -24.00 26.45
CA GLU A 347 -2.82 -23.75 27.85
C GLU A 347 -4.21 -23.10 27.92
N HIS A 348 -4.46 -22.12 27.05
CA HIS A 348 -5.73 -21.41 26.99
C HIS A 348 -5.95 -20.79 25.62
N TYR A 349 -7.21 -20.55 25.28
CA TYR A 349 -7.59 -19.83 24.09
C TYR A 349 -8.94 -19.15 24.29
N ASP A 350 -9.14 -18.07 23.57
CA ASP A 350 -10.42 -17.38 23.43
C ASP A 350 -10.67 -17.09 21.95
N LEU A 351 -11.67 -17.76 21.39
CA LEU A 351 -12.08 -17.58 20.00
C LEU A 351 -12.73 -16.21 19.75
N GLN A 352 -13.31 -15.60 20.79
CA GLN A 352 -13.94 -14.28 20.67
C GLN A 352 -12.88 -13.21 20.48
N SER A 353 -11.82 -13.21 21.30
CA SER A 353 -10.68 -12.29 21.15
C SER A 353 -9.62 -12.74 20.15
N ASP A 354 -9.72 -13.97 19.63
CA ASP A 354 -8.72 -14.58 18.74
C ASP A 354 -7.32 -14.64 19.37
N LEU A 355 -7.25 -14.99 20.65
CA LEU A 355 -6.03 -15.12 21.44
C LEU A 355 -5.82 -16.55 21.93
N ALA A 356 -4.58 -17.01 21.95
CA ALA A 356 -4.21 -18.28 22.57
C ALA A 356 -2.83 -18.22 23.24
N THR A 357 -2.70 -19.01 24.31
CA THR A 357 -1.42 -19.30 24.96
C THR A 357 -0.99 -20.73 24.70
N LEU A 358 0.28 -20.88 24.35
CA LEU A 358 0.95 -22.17 24.21
C LEU A 358 2.06 -22.30 25.24
N ARG A 359 2.36 -23.55 25.62
CA ARG A 359 3.48 -23.89 26.48
C ARG A 359 4.41 -24.88 25.79
N ILE A 360 5.70 -24.57 25.78
CA ILE A 360 6.75 -25.54 25.44
C ILE A 360 7.58 -25.88 26.69
N PRO A 361 8.13 -27.10 26.79
CA PRO A 361 8.90 -27.56 27.95
C PRO A 361 10.36 -27.07 27.90
N VAL A 362 10.58 -25.78 27.64
CA VAL A 362 11.92 -25.16 27.54
C VAL A 362 11.98 -23.93 28.45
N LYS A 363 13.10 -23.75 29.16
CA LYS A 363 13.32 -22.66 30.12
C LYS A 363 14.50 -21.78 29.69
N GLY A 364 14.58 -20.57 30.24
CA GLY A 364 15.66 -19.60 29.96
C GLY A 364 15.55 -18.98 28.56
N LEU A 365 14.33 -18.91 28.02
CA LEU A 365 14.09 -18.38 26.69
C LEU A 365 14.06 -16.85 26.66
N PRO A 366 14.49 -16.21 25.55
CA PRO A 366 14.31 -14.78 25.36
C PRO A 366 12.83 -14.42 25.30
N THR A 367 12.44 -13.35 26.00
CA THR A 367 11.05 -12.90 26.11
C THR A 367 10.80 -11.58 25.42
N MET A 368 9.65 -11.45 24.79
CA MET A 368 9.11 -10.20 24.27
C MET A 368 8.59 -9.33 25.42
N LYS A 369 8.98 -8.06 25.45
CA LYS A 369 8.39 -7.08 26.37
C LYS A 369 7.00 -6.68 25.86
N LEU A 370 6.03 -6.62 26.76
CA LEU A 370 4.69 -6.13 26.44
C LEU A 370 4.62 -4.64 26.75
N GLY A 371 4.41 -3.82 25.73
CA GLY A 371 4.25 -2.37 25.85
C GLY A 371 2.82 -2.00 26.26
N THR A 372 2.37 -0.82 25.87
CA THR A 372 0.98 -0.36 26.00
C THR A 372 0.42 -0.04 24.62
N SER A 373 -0.87 -0.29 24.43
CA SER A 373 -1.59 0.10 23.22
C SER A 373 -2.44 1.35 23.40
N ALA A 374 -2.64 1.81 24.64
CA ALA A 374 -3.49 2.94 24.98
C ALA A 374 -2.91 4.32 24.58
N ASP A 375 -1.60 4.42 24.46
CA ASP A 375 -0.82 5.64 24.20
C ASP A 375 -0.26 5.72 22.77
N LEU A 376 -0.58 4.73 21.93
CA LEU A 376 -0.22 4.72 20.52
C LEU A 376 -0.70 5.99 19.81
N LYS A 377 0.09 6.46 18.85
CA LYS A 377 -0.25 7.64 18.04
C LYS A 377 -0.35 7.26 16.57
N PRO A 378 -1.38 7.75 15.84
CA PRO A 378 -1.39 7.65 14.39
C PRO A 378 -0.10 8.24 13.78
N GLY A 379 0.55 7.48 12.90
CA GLY A 379 1.85 7.81 12.29
C GLY A 379 3.07 7.22 13.00
N GLU A 380 2.90 6.58 14.16
CA GLU A 380 3.99 5.89 14.87
C GLU A 380 4.49 4.69 14.06
N TRP A 381 5.81 4.52 13.96
CA TRP A 381 6.42 3.38 13.26
C TRP A 381 6.19 2.08 14.03
N VAL A 382 5.82 1.05 13.29
CA VAL A 382 5.63 -0.30 13.81
C VAL A 382 6.24 -1.33 12.90
N VAL A 383 6.66 -2.45 13.50
CA VAL A 383 7.23 -3.60 12.81
C VAL A 383 6.37 -4.82 13.11
N ALA A 384 5.73 -5.38 12.09
CA ALA A 384 5.07 -6.67 12.18
C ALA A 384 6.10 -7.77 11.90
N ILE A 385 6.39 -8.58 12.92
CA ILE A 385 7.40 -9.63 12.87
C ILE A 385 6.73 -11.00 12.81
N GLY A 386 7.17 -11.84 11.88
CA GLY A 386 6.83 -13.26 11.79
C GLY A 386 8.08 -14.13 11.90
N SER A 387 7.88 -15.44 12.04
CA SER A 387 8.98 -16.35 12.31
C SER A 387 9.82 -16.70 11.08
N PRO A 388 11.15 -16.86 11.22
CA PRO A 388 12.11 -16.79 10.10
C PRO A 388 12.34 -18.05 9.26
N LEU A 389 11.88 -19.24 9.69
CA LEU A 389 12.57 -20.50 9.39
C LEU A 389 11.86 -21.48 8.42
N ASP A 390 11.02 -20.98 7.52
CA ASP A 390 10.65 -21.70 6.29
C ASP A 390 10.77 -20.79 5.04
N LEU A 391 11.83 -19.96 5.00
CA LEU A 391 12.35 -19.15 3.86
C LEU A 391 11.97 -17.67 3.73
N SER A 392 11.72 -16.95 4.84
CA SER A 392 11.91 -15.48 4.89
C SER A 392 11.48 -14.97 6.25
N ASN A 393 12.30 -14.13 6.88
CA ASN A 393 11.77 -13.17 7.84
C ASN A 393 10.63 -12.40 7.17
N THR A 394 9.37 -12.68 7.50
CA THR A 394 8.27 -11.79 7.10
C THR A 394 8.23 -10.63 8.08
N VAL A 395 9.29 -9.84 8.01
CA VAL A 395 9.41 -8.56 8.68
C VAL A 395 8.87 -7.53 7.73
N THR A 396 7.85 -6.83 8.21
CA THR A 396 7.21 -5.75 7.46
C THR A 396 7.11 -4.56 8.38
N ALA A 397 7.50 -3.39 7.88
CA ALA A 397 7.39 -2.14 8.62
C ALA A 397 6.30 -1.27 8.00
N GLY A 398 5.70 -0.44 8.84
CA GLY A 398 4.69 0.53 8.46
C GLY A 398 4.47 1.50 9.60
N VAL A 399 3.34 2.18 9.57
CA VAL A 399 2.90 3.08 10.63
C VAL A 399 1.53 2.66 11.16
N VAL A 400 1.20 3.10 12.37
CA VAL A 400 -0.16 3.02 12.89
C VAL A 400 -1.03 3.99 12.09
N SER A 401 -1.98 3.47 11.32
CA SER A 401 -2.93 4.28 10.56
C SER A 401 -4.09 4.78 11.41
N SER A 402 -4.52 3.96 12.38
CA SER A 402 -5.54 4.31 13.37
C SER A 402 -5.37 3.44 14.61
N THR A 403 -5.55 4.02 15.79
CA THR A 403 -5.49 3.32 17.07
C THR A 403 -6.86 2.86 17.55
N GLN A 404 -7.94 3.34 16.90
CA GLN A 404 -9.30 3.17 17.40
C GLN A 404 -10.25 2.74 16.29
N ARG A 405 -10.12 1.50 15.80
CA ARG A 405 -11.11 0.93 14.87
C ARG A 405 -11.94 -0.15 15.55
N ALA A 406 -13.20 0.16 15.84
CA ALA A 406 -14.09 -0.79 16.50
C ALA A 406 -14.28 -2.05 15.64
N GLY A 407 -14.25 -3.24 16.25
CA GLY A 407 -14.53 -4.50 15.57
C GLY A 407 -15.87 -4.50 14.83
N SER A 408 -16.86 -3.74 15.33
CA SER A 408 -18.14 -3.51 14.66
C SER A 408 -18.00 -2.85 13.28
N GLU A 409 -17.03 -1.95 13.07
CA GLU A 409 -16.72 -1.33 11.76
C GLU A 409 -16.06 -2.31 10.79
N LEU A 410 -15.49 -3.40 11.33
CA LEU A 410 -14.91 -4.52 10.58
C LEU A 410 -15.94 -5.66 10.40
N GLY A 411 -17.19 -5.45 10.81
CA GLY A 411 -18.26 -6.45 10.76
C GLY A 411 -18.10 -7.60 11.76
N LEU A 412 -17.27 -7.41 12.79
CA LEU A 412 -17.07 -8.32 13.92
C LEU A 412 -18.01 -7.85 15.06
N GLN A 413 -19.33 -8.07 14.90
CA GLN A 413 -20.35 -7.53 15.82
C GLN A 413 -20.32 -8.10 17.25
N ASP A 414 -19.47 -9.09 17.54
CA ASP A 414 -19.28 -9.64 18.90
C ASP A 414 -17.93 -9.29 19.53
N ARG A 415 -17.11 -8.48 18.85
CA ARG A 415 -15.83 -8.05 19.39
C ARG A 415 -15.96 -6.60 19.79
N ASN A 416 -16.23 -6.34 21.08
CA ASN A 416 -15.93 -5.06 21.74
C ASN A 416 -14.40 -4.78 21.78
N ILE A 417 -13.68 -5.27 20.78
CA ILE A 417 -12.25 -5.12 20.60
C ILE A 417 -12.06 -4.04 19.55
N VAL A 418 -11.32 -3.03 19.96
CA VAL A 418 -10.88 -1.95 19.10
C VAL A 418 -9.52 -2.38 18.55
N TYR A 419 -9.38 -2.54 17.23
CA TYR A 419 -8.14 -3.00 16.61
C TYR A 419 -7.18 -1.85 16.33
N ILE A 420 -5.88 -2.17 16.35
CA ILE A 420 -4.84 -1.32 15.80
C ILE A 420 -4.84 -1.52 14.29
N GLN A 421 -5.02 -0.44 13.53
CA GLN A 421 -4.86 -0.45 12.07
C GLN A 421 -3.44 -0.03 11.71
N THR A 422 -2.81 -0.76 10.80
CA THR A 422 -1.49 -0.42 10.25
C THR A 422 -1.44 -0.67 8.74
N ASP A 423 -0.57 0.06 8.05
CA ASP A 423 -0.23 -0.21 6.66
C ASP A 423 0.91 -1.23 6.52
N ALA A 424 1.55 -1.65 7.64
CA ALA A 424 2.51 -2.74 7.66
C ALA A 424 1.83 -4.02 7.13
N PRO A 425 2.34 -4.64 6.05
CA PRO A 425 1.69 -5.82 5.48
C PRO A 425 1.64 -7.03 6.43
N ILE A 426 0.44 -7.44 6.84
CA ILE A 426 0.25 -8.70 7.56
C ILE A 426 -0.07 -9.83 6.56
N THR A 427 0.57 -10.97 6.74
CA THR A 427 0.41 -12.18 5.91
C THR A 427 0.33 -13.40 6.82
N PHE A 428 0.08 -14.59 6.25
CA PHE A 428 0.10 -15.83 7.02
C PHE A 428 1.42 -16.08 7.76
N GLY A 429 2.55 -15.58 7.20
CA GLY A 429 3.86 -15.77 7.79
C GLY A 429 4.08 -15.02 9.10
N ASN A 430 3.44 -13.85 9.30
CA ASN A 430 3.56 -13.05 10.52
C ASN A 430 2.28 -12.96 11.37
N SER A 431 1.18 -13.57 10.92
CA SER A 431 -0.06 -13.75 11.70
C SER A 431 0.21 -14.51 13.00
N GLY A 432 -0.31 -14.03 14.12
CA GLY A 432 -0.02 -14.49 15.48
C GLY A 432 1.30 -13.97 16.07
N GLY A 433 2.19 -13.41 15.24
CA GLY A 433 3.41 -12.74 15.69
C GLY A 433 3.15 -11.35 16.28
N PRO A 434 4.17 -10.71 16.87
CA PRO A 434 4.01 -9.41 17.51
C PRO A 434 4.00 -8.27 16.48
N LEU A 435 3.20 -7.24 16.77
CA LEU A 435 3.34 -5.89 16.22
C LEU A 435 4.13 -5.07 17.23
N VAL A 436 5.31 -4.59 16.84
CA VAL A 436 6.33 -4.03 17.75
C VAL A 436 6.53 -2.54 17.48
N ASN A 437 6.64 -1.72 18.53
CA ASN A 437 7.03 -0.31 18.43
C ASN A 437 8.55 -0.13 18.28
N LEU A 438 9.04 1.11 18.22
CA LEU A 438 10.47 1.38 18.08
C LEU A 438 11.31 1.07 19.34
N ASP A 439 10.68 0.89 20.50
CA ASP A 439 11.33 0.51 21.75
C ASP A 439 11.49 -1.02 21.90
N GLY A 440 11.06 -1.79 20.89
CA GLY A 440 11.13 -3.25 20.89
C GLY A 440 10.04 -3.90 21.74
N GLU A 441 8.96 -3.18 22.03
CA GLU A 441 7.84 -3.66 22.83
C GLU A 441 6.67 -4.09 21.94
N ALA A 442 6.06 -5.24 22.24
CA ALA A 442 4.84 -5.67 21.57
C ALA A 442 3.67 -4.78 21.99
N ILE A 443 3.11 -4.06 21.02
CA ILE A 443 1.93 -3.20 21.17
C ILE A 443 0.67 -3.84 20.57
N GLY A 444 0.82 -4.95 19.84
CA GLY A 444 -0.30 -5.80 19.44
C GLY A 444 0.11 -7.17 18.92
N ILE A 445 -0.88 -7.98 18.54
CA ILE A 445 -0.71 -9.28 17.88
C ILE A 445 -1.24 -9.18 16.46
N ASN A 446 -0.38 -9.44 15.48
CA ASN A 446 -0.73 -9.43 14.05
C ASN A 446 -1.87 -10.43 13.81
N SER A 447 -3.02 -9.99 13.31
CA SER A 447 -4.21 -10.87 13.21
C SER A 447 -4.68 -11.05 11.78
N MET A 448 -4.93 -9.97 11.03
CA MET A 448 -5.51 -10.08 9.70
C MET A 448 -5.11 -8.95 8.77
N LYS A 449 -5.09 -9.26 7.47
CA LYS A 449 -5.03 -8.28 6.39
C LYS A 449 -6.39 -8.26 5.69
N VAL A 450 -6.97 -7.07 5.54
CA VAL A 450 -8.22 -6.88 4.79
C VAL A 450 -7.92 -6.58 3.33
N THR A 451 -6.96 -5.69 3.08
CA THR A 451 -6.58 -5.24 1.73
C THR A 451 -5.13 -4.73 1.73
N TYR A 452 -4.62 -4.29 0.58
CA TYR A 452 -3.29 -3.66 0.53
C TYR A 452 -3.28 -2.33 1.30
N GLY A 453 -2.33 -2.18 2.22
CA GLY A 453 -2.19 -0.99 3.07
C GLY A 453 -3.18 -0.93 4.24
N ILE A 454 -3.97 -1.97 4.48
CA ILE A 454 -4.86 -2.07 5.66
C ILE A 454 -4.74 -3.47 6.27
N SER A 455 -4.00 -3.50 7.37
CA SER A 455 -3.85 -4.66 8.25
C SER A 455 -4.32 -4.30 9.66
N PHE A 456 -4.69 -5.34 10.43
CA PHE A 456 -5.18 -5.19 11.79
C PHE A 456 -4.40 -6.08 12.77
N ALA A 457 -4.13 -5.51 13.94
CA ALA A 457 -3.56 -6.20 15.08
C ALA A 457 -4.49 -6.06 16.31
N ILE A 458 -4.53 -7.11 17.12
CA ILE A 458 -5.22 -7.11 18.41
C ILE A 458 -4.35 -6.30 19.39
N PRO A 459 -4.87 -5.27 20.07
CA PRO A 459 -4.05 -4.45 20.96
C PRO A 459 -3.53 -5.23 22.16
N ILE A 460 -2.31 -4.91 22.61
CA ILE A 460 -1.66 -5.67 23.68
C ILE A 460 -2.36 -5.51 25.04
N ASP A 461 -3.12 -4.44 25.27
CA ASP A 461 -3.83 -4.29 26.54
C ASP A 461 -4.98 -5.32 26.68
N TYR A 462 -5.64 -5.70 25.58
CA TYR A 462 -6.59 -6.83 25.59
C TYR A 462 -5.89 -8.16 25.91
N VAL A 463 -4.65 -8.32 25.46
CA VAL A 463 -3.83 -9.50 25.77
C VAL A 463 -3.53 -9.57 27.26
N LYS A 464 -3.19 -8.43 27.89
CA LYS A 464 -2.97 -8.36 29.34
C LYS A 464 -4.22 -8.76 30.12
N GLU A 465 -5.40 -8.31 29.68
CA GLU A 465 -6.68 -8.72 30.29
C GLU A 465 -6.94 -10.23 30.12
N PHE A 466 -6.70 -10.77 28.93
CA PHE A 466 -6.81 -12.21 28.64
C PHE A 466 -5.89 -13.03 29.56
N LEU A 467 -4.63 -12.62 29.71
CA LEU A 467 -3.68 -13.26 30.62
C LEU A 467 -4.09 -13.16 32.09
N ALA A 468 -4.77 -12.08 32.49
CA ALA A 468 -5.28 -11.91 33.85
C ALA A 468 -6.50 -12.81 34.14
N LYS A 469 -7.39 -13.00 33.16
CA LYS A 469 -8.58 -13.87 33.25
C LYS A 469 -8.24 -15.36 33.32
N HIS A 470 -7.06 -15.76 32.88
CA HIS A 470 -6.53 -17.14 32.92
C HIS A 470 -6.46 -17.78 34.33
N LYS A 471 -6.72 -17.03 35.40
CA LYS A 471 -6.82 -17.62 36.76
C LYS A 471 -8.12 -18.42 37.00
N THR A 472 -9.10 -18.32 36.11
CA THR A 472 -10.36 -19.09 36.19
C THR A 472 -10.51 -19.98 34.96
N LYS A 473 -10.56 -21.31 35.14
CA LYS A 473 -10.78 -22.26 34.03
C LYS A 473 -12.10 -21.96 33.32
N SER A 474 -12.05 -21.62 32.04
CA SER A 474 -13.23 -21.58 31.18
C SER A 474 -13.76 -23.01 30.94
N PRO A 475 -15.09 -23.22 30.88
CA PRO A 475 -15.66 -24.52 30.57
C PRO A 475 -15.26 -24.94 29.14
N GLN A 476 -14.92 -26.21 28.97
CA GLN A 476 -14.83 -26.85 27.66
C GLN A 476 -16.24 -26.93 27.06
N VAL A 477 -16.58 -25.97 26.19
CA VAL A 477 -17.81 -26.01 25.41
C VAL A 477 -17.50 -26.69 24.09
N SER A 478 -18.13 -27.82 23.83
CA SER A 478 -18.03 -28.47 22.52
C SER A 478 -18.69 -27.58 21.47
N LYS A 479 -17.95 -27.20 20.42
CA LYS A 479 -18.43 -26.28 19.39
C LYS A 479 -18.36 -26.94 18.02
N ARG A 480 -19.38 -26.69 17.20
CA ARG A 480 -19.40 -27.20 15.82
C ARG A 480 -18.44 -26.42 14.93
N TYR A 481 -17.74 -27.14 14.07
CA TYR A 481 -16.63 -26.67 13.25
C TYR A 481 -16.92 -26.81 11.75
N LEU A 482 -16.60 -25.78 10.97
CA LEU A 482 -16.72 -25.79 9.50
C LEU A 482 -15.36 -25.77 8.78
N GLY A 483 -14.34 -25.14 9.36
CA GLY A 483 -13.00 -25.02 8.78
C GLY A 483 -12.84 -23.97 7.71
N ILE A 484 -13.31 -22.76 8.01
CA ILE A 484 -13.20 -21.58 7.15
C ILE A 484 -12.68 -20.38 7.93
N THR A 485 -11.94 -19.51 7.26
CA THR A 485 -11.66 -18.14 7.72
C THR A 485 -12.66 -17.22 7.06
N MET A 486 -13.33 -16.39 7.86
CA MET A 486 -14.47 -15.57 7.43
C MET A 486 -14.15 -14.09 7.55
N LEU A 487 -14.67 -13.29 6.61
CA LEU A 487 -14.67 -11.84 6.68
C LEU A 487 -16.09 -11.31 6.43
N SER A 488 -16.66 -10.58 7.38
CA SER A 488 -17.95 -9.90 7.22
C SER A 488 -17.85 -8.79 6.19
N LEU A 489 -18.78 -8.77 5.23
CA LEU A 489 -18.85 -7.73 4.21
C LEU A 489 -19.63 -6.52 4.72
N THR A 490 -18.92 -5.57 5.36
CA THR A 490 -19.48 -4.25 5.68
C THR A 490 -19.66 -3.42 4.41
N PRO A 491 -20.49 -2.36 4.41
CA PRO A 491 -20.67 -1.51 3.24
C PRO A 491 -19.36 -0.95 2.66
N SER A 492 -18.40 -0.60 3.53
CA SER A 492 -17.08 -0.10 3.13
C SER A 492 -16.21 -1.19 2.49
N ILE A 493 -16.14 -2.39 3.10
CA ILE A 493 -15.39 -3.53 2.56
C ILE A 493 -16.00 -3.99 1.24
N LEU A 494 -17.33 -4.09 1.18
CA LEU A 494 -18.06 -4.49 -0.01
C LEU A 494 -17.88 -3.48 -1.15
N MET A 495 -17.90 -2.18 -0.85
CA MET A 495 -17.59 -1.13 -1.82
C MET A 495 -16.16 -1.30 -2.35
N GLU A 496 -15.18 -1.54 -1.47
CA GLU A 496 -13.80 -1.75 -1.89
C GLU A 496 -13.62 -3.02 -2.75
N LEU A 497 -14.24 -4.13 -2.36
CA LEU A 497 -14.19 -5.39 -3.11
C LEU A 497 -14.85 -5.26 -4.48
N LYS A 498 -16.01 -4.57 -4.57
CA LYS A 498 -16.68 -4.27 -5.85
C LYS A 498 -15.82 -3.40 -6.76
N MET A 499 -15.10 -2.44 -6.18
CA MET A 499 -14.19 -1.57 -6.94
C MET A 499 -12.97 -2.33 -7.49
N ARG A 500 -12.50 -3.36 -6.78
CA ARG A 500 -11.30 -4.12 -7.14
C ARG A 500 -11.59 -5.37 -7.99
N ASN A 501 -12.80 -5.91 -7.92
CA ASN A 501 -13.19 -7.12 -8.65
C ASN A 501 -14.46 -6.86 -9.48
N PRO A 502 -14.33 -6.51 -10.77
CA PRO A 502 -15.46 -6.25 -11.68
C PRO A 502 -16.37 -7.47 -11.91
N GLU A 503 -15.93 -8.66 -11.53
CA GLU A 503 -16.74 -9.88 -11.60
C GLU A 503 -17.62 -10.08 -10.36
N MET A 504 -17.41 -9.29 -9.30
CA MET A 504 -18.22 -9.32 -8.10
C MET A 504 -19.64 -8.82 -8.40
N PRO A 505 -20.70 -9.55 -8.02
CA PRO A 505 -22.06 -9.15 -8.34
C PRO A 505 -22.46 -7.86 -7.62
N THR A 506 -23.10 -6.96 -8.37
CA THR A 506 -23.46 -5.62 -7.87
C THR A 506 -24.64 -5.66 -6.91
N ASP A 507 -25.44 -6.72 -6.95
CA ASP A 507 -26.64 -6.96 -6.16
C ASP A 507 -26.35 -7.51 -4.75
N ILE A 508 -25.15 -8.03 -4.48
CA ILE A 508 -24.74 -8.40 -3.11
C ILE A 508 -24.70 -7.13 -2.27
N GLN A 509 -25.46 -7.08 -1.19
CA GLN A 509 -25.50 -5.96 -0.22
C GLN A 509 -24.92 -6.33 1.16
N HIS A 510 -24.81 -7.62 1.43
CA HIS A 510 -24.34 -8.20 2.70
C HIS A 510 -23.84 -9.62 2.43
N GLY A 511 -23.10 -10.17 3.39
CA GLY A 511 -22.63 -11.56 3.31
C GLY A 511 -21.31 -11.76 4.03
N ILE A 512 -20.82 -12.98 3.98
CA ILE A 512 -19.54 -13.40 4.56
C ILE A 512 -18.63 -13.88 3.46
N LEU A 513 -17.53 -13.18 3.24
CA LEU A 513 -16.47 -13.64 2.36
C LEU A 513 -15.72 -14.80 3.01
N VAL A 514 -15.67 -15.92 2.31
CA VAL A 514 -14.83 -17.07 2.63
C VAL A 514 -13.40 -16.72 2.22
N TRP A 515 -12.59 -16.32 3.18
CA TRP A 515 -11.21 -15.91 2.91
C TRP A 515 -10.29 -17.12 2.67
N LYS A 516 -10.49 -18.18 3.44
CA LYS A 516 -9.71 -19.43 3.34
C LYS A 516 -10.57 -20.60 3.73
N VAL A 517 -10.30 -21.75 3.11
CA VAL A 517 -10.91 -23.03 3.45
C VAL A 517 -9.78 -23.99 3.85
N ILE A 518 -9.93 -24.64 5.02
CA ILE A 518 -8.93 -25.57 5.54
C ILE A 518 -9.06 -26.90 4.78
N ILE A 519 -7.98 -27.36 4.15
CA ILE A 519 -7.98 -28.62 3.40
C ILE A 519 -8.43 -29.78 4.30
N GLY A 520 -9.40 -30.55 3.82
CA GLY A 520 -9.99 -31.68 4.52
C GLY A 520 -11.03 -31.33 5.59
N SER A 521 -11.34 -30.05 5.81
CA SER A 521 -12.43 -29.64 6.70
C SER A 521 -13.82 -29.95 6.13
N PRO A 522 -14.89 -29.86 6.93
CA PRO A 522 -16.26 -29.92 6.42
C PRO A 522 -16.51 -28.99 5.25
N ALA A 523 -16.06 -27.74 5.31
CA ALA A 523 -16.22 -26.78 4.24
C ALA A 523 -15.47 -27.16 2.96
N PHE A 524 -14.25 -27.70 3.09
CA PHE A 524 -13.48 -28.19 1.95
C PHE A 524 -14.18 -29.38 1.28
N ASN A 525 -14.59 -30.37 2.08
CA ASN A 525 -15.30 -31.56 1.58
C ASN A 525 -16.68 -31.21 1.01
N GLY A 526 -17.31 -30.16 1.55
CA GLY A 526 -18.57 -29.59 1.07
C GLY A 526 -18.45 -28.68 -0.16
N GLY A 527 -17.25 -28.48 -0.69
CA GLY A 527 -17.01 -27.75 -1.95
C GLY A 527 -16.99 -26.23 -1.85
N LEU A 528 -16.93 -25.68 -0.64
CA LEU A 528 -16.73 -24.25 -0.41
C LEU A 528 -15.29 -23.86 -0.79
N GLN A 529 -15.10 -22.70 -1.40
CA GLN A 529 -13.81 -22.24 -1.90
C GLN A 529 -13.46 -20.84 -1.37
N PRO A 530 -12.16 -20.50 -1.26
CA PRO A 530 -11.73 -19.12 -1.05
C PRO A 530 -12.30 -18.20 -2.14
N GLY A 531 -12.85 -17.06 -1.72
CA GLY A 531 -13.52 -16.10 -2.61
C GLY A 531 -15.04 -16.25 -2.67
N ASP A 532 -15.61 -17.36 -2.20
CA ASP A 532 -17.06 -17.51 -2.09
C ASP A 532 -17.64 -16.49 -1.11
N ILE A 533 -18.82 -15.94 -1.41
CA ILE A 533 -19.54 -15.03 -0.52
C ILE A 533 -20.80 -15.74 -0.03
N VAL A 534 -20.82 -16.14 1.23
CA VAL A 534 -22.01 -16.75 1.84
C VAL A 534 -23.04 -15.67 2.11
N VAL A 535 -24.23 -15.83 1.54
CA VAL A 535 -25.34 -14.86 1.67
C VAL A 535 -26.47 -15.40 2.54
N LYS A 536 -26.68 -16.72 2.57
CA LYS A 536 -27.66 -17.37 3.44
C LYS A 536 -27.17 -18.72 3.96
N ILE A 537 -27.64 -19.09 5.13
CA ILE A 537 -27.51 -20.46 5.66
C ILE A 537 -28.86 -20.93 6.18
N ASN A 538 -29.29 -22.12 5.76
CA ASN A 538 -30.60 -22.71 6.06
C ASN A 538 -31.76 -21.77 5.72
N GLY A 539 -31.64 -21.03 4.61
CA GLY A 539 -32.61 -20.04 4.15
C GLY A 539 -32.61 -18.72 4.93
N LYS A 540 -31.82 -18.58 6.01
CA LYS A 540 -31.68 -17.33 6.76
C LYS A 540 -30.54 -16.49 6.20
N PRO A 541 -30.73 -15.18 5.95
CA PRO A 541 -29.65 -14.29 5.52
C PRO A 541 -28.56 -14.20 6.59
N VAL A 542 -27.31 -14.15 6.15
CA VAL A 542 -26.15 -13.93 7.02
C VAL A 542 -25.52 -12.58 6.69
N HIS A 543 -25.38 -11.74 7.69
CA HIS A 543 -24.84 -10.39 7.57
C HIS A 543 -23.45 -10.28 8.17
N ASN A 544 -23.16 -11.08 9.20
CA ASN A 544 -21.92 -11.04 9.94
C ASN A 544 -21.46 -12.47 10.34
N THR A 545 -20.25 -12.58 10.89
CA THR A 545 -19.67 -13.86 11.30
C THR A 545 -20.39 -14.49 12.49
N THR A 546 -21.00 -13.68 13.35
CA THR A 546 -21.81 -14.13 14.49
C THR A 546 -23.03 -14.93 14.03
N ASP A 547 -23.69 -14.52 12.95
CA ASP A 547 -24.81 -15.27 12.38
C ASP A 547 -24.41 -16.71 12.07
N ILE A 548 -23.21 -16.92 11.51
CA ILE A 548 -22.68 -18.25 11.20
C ILE A 548 -22.38 -19.03 12.48
N TYR A 549 -21.74 -18.41 13.48
CA TYR A 549 -21.48 -19.07 14.77
C TYR A 549 -22.76 -19.48 15.50
N ASN A 550 -23.77 -18.60 15.55
CA ASN A 550 -25.07 -18.89 16.15
C ASN A 550 -25.80 -20.04 15.43
N ILE A 551 -25.70 -20.07 14.10
CA ILE A 551 -26.26 -21.15 13.29
C ILE A 551 -25.52 -22.47 13.55
N LEU A 552 -24.20 -22.45 13.70
CA LEU A 552 -23.40 -23.63 14.04
C LEU A 552 -23.74 -24.18 15.44
N GLU A 553 -23.92 -23.30 16.42
CA GLU A 553 -24.32 -23.70 17.78
C GLU A 553 -25.75 -24.30 17.79
N SER A 554 -26.68 -23.69 17.06
CA SER A 554 -28.08 -24.13 17.03
C SER A 554 -28.39 -25.31 16.10
N THR A 555 -27.55 -25.61 15.09
CA THR A 555 -27.88 -26.61 14.07
C THR A 555 -27.18 -27.95 14.28
N THR A 556 -27.95 -29.02 14.52
CA THR A 556 -27.44 -30.38 14.79
C THR A 556 -27.11 -31.23 13.57
N GLY A 557 -27.43 -30.75 12.36
CA GLY A 557 -27.26 -31.50 11.11
C GLY A 557 -26.56 -30.70 10.02
N SER A 558 -26.84 -31.03 8.76
CA SER A 558 -26.27 -30.35 7.61
C SER A 558 -26.74 -28.89 7.49
N LEU A 559 -25.82 -28.01 7.13
CA LEU A 559 -26.09 -26.63 6.74
C LEU A 559 -26.29 -26.55 5.22
N LYS A 560 -27.41 -25.98 4.78
CA LYS A 560 -27.61 -25.53 3.40
C LYS A 560 -27.05 -24.12 3.28
N ILE A 561 -25.95 -23.96 2.56
CA ILE A 561 -25.22 -22.70 2.39
C ILE A 561 -25.50 -22.19 0.99
N ASP A 562 -26.13 -21.02 0.92
CA ASP A 562 -26.29 -20.28 -0.34
C ASP A 562 -25.12 -19.29 -0.41
N ALA A 563 -24.26 -19.48 -1.41
CA ALA A 563 -23.08 -18.64 -1.61
C ALA A 563 -23.01 -18.14 -3.05
N VAL A 564 -22.18 -17.12 -3.25
CA VAL A 564 -21.94 -16.52 -4.56
C VAL A 564 -20.47 -16.70 -4.92
N ARG A 565 -20.21 -17.34 -6.06
CA ARG A 565 -18.87 -17.58 -6.60
C ARG A 565 -18.75 -16.87 -7.94
N GLY A 566 -17.97 -15.79 -7.98
CA GLY A 566 -17.99 -14.87 -9.13
C GLY A 566 -19.41 -14.38 -9.37
N ARG A 567 -19.99 -14.66 -10.54
CA ARG A 567 -21.38 -14.29 -10.90
C ARG A 567 -22.43 -15.39 -10.66
N GLN A 568 -22.02 -16.57 -10.20
CA GLN A 568 -22.91 -17.71 -10.04
C GLN A 568 -23.38 -17.83 -8.58
N GLN A 569 -24.67 -18.07 -8.41
CA GLN A 569 -25.20 -18.56 -7.13
C GLN A 569 -24.99 -20.06 -7.02
N ILE A 570 -24.39 -20.49 -5.92
CA ILE A 570 -24.12 -21.89 -5.60
C ILE A 570 -24.83 -22.26 -4.30
N ASN A 571 -25.36 -23.49 -4.26
CA ASN A 571 -25.99 -24.05 -3.08
C ASN A 571 -25.18 -25.27 -2.64
N LEU A 572 -24.63 -25.22 -1.43
CA LEU A 572 -23.80 -26.28 -0.87
C LEU A 572 -24.48 -26.87 0.35
N THR A 573 -24.30 -28.17 0.58
CA THR A 573 -24.77 -28.83 1.81
C THR A 573 -23.54 -29.32 2.58
N ILE A 574 -23.29 -28.74 3.74
CA ILE A 574 -22.06 -28.96 4.52
C ILE A 574 -22.44 -29.45 5.90
N VAL A 575 -21.87 -30.57 6.35
CA VAL A 575 -22.14 -31.13 7.68
C VAL A 575 -21.03 -30.70 8.64
N PRO A 576 -21.30 -29.81 9.61
CA PRO A 576 -20.28 -29.39 10.57
C PRO A 576 -19.84 -30.55 11.47
N GLU A 577 -18.55 -30.58 11.83
CA GLU A 577 -18.01 -31.55 12.77
C GLU A 577 -18.18 -31.06 14.23
N LEU A 578 -18.46 -31.96 15.17
CA LEU A 578 -18.46 -31.65 16.60
C LEU A 578 -17.02 -31.65 17.12
N HIS A 579 -16.60 -30.57 17.79
CA HIS A 579 -15.33 -30.47 18.48
C HIS A 579 -15.48 -30.49 19.99
#